data_AF-A0A2E5DYX4-F1
#
_entry.id   AF-A0A2E5DYX4-F1
#
_cell.length_a   1.000
_cell.length_b   1.000
_cell.length_c   1.000
_cell.angle_alpha   90.00
_cell.angle_beta   90.00
_cell.angle_gamma   90.00
#
_symmetry.space_group_name_H-M   'P 1'
#
loop_
_entity.id
_entity.type
_entity.pdbx_description
1 polymer ?
#
loop_
_entity_poly.entity_id
_entity_poly.type
_entity_poly.pdbx_seq_one_letter_code
_entity_poly.pdbx_strand_id
1 'polypeptide(L)' 'MTLFLLRNGSLAMDLGRRTYGCIYVHRLDVEMGCWVPRALIRLKLNTNQVDALARDGQVMIPTVP' A
#
# COMPACT_ATOMS: atom_id res chain seq x y z
N MET A 1 8.04 1.89 8.58
CA MET A 1 7.72 1.73 7.14
C MET A 1 6.22 1.48 7.02
N THR A 2 5.51 2.13 6.09
CA THR A 2 4.07 1.91 5.89
C THR A 2 3.85 1.36 4.49
N LEU A 3 3.13 0.25 4.39
CA LEU A 3 2.69 -0.34 3.13
C LEU A 3 1.20 -0.06 2.92
N PHE A 4 0.84 0.20 1.68
CA PHE A 4 -0.51 0.43 1.22
C PHE A 4 -0.90 -0.64 0.22
N LEU A 5 -2.12 -1.14 0.35
CA LEU A 5 -2.79 -1.86 -0.73
C LEU A 5 -3.58 -0.84 -1.54
N LEU A 6 -3.27 -0.73 -2.84
CA LEU A 6 -3.98 0.12 -3.76
C LEU A 6 -5.24 -0.57 -4.28
N ARG A 7 -6.21 0.21 -4.78
CA ARG A 7 -7.50 -0.32 -5.29
C ARG A 7 -7.34 -1.30 -6.45
N ASN A 8 -6.27 -1.18 -7.22
CA ASN A 8 -5.92 -2.11 -8.31
C ASN A 8 -5.23 -3.40 -7.81
N GLY A 9 -5.11 -3.61 -6.49
CA GLY A 9 -4.47 -4.78 -5.90
C GLY A 9 -2.95 -4.66 -5.76
N SER A 10 -2.32 -3.62 -6.32
CA SER A 10 -0.88 -3.42 -6.18
C SER A 10 -0.48 -2.94 -4.78
N LEU A 11 0.74 -3.26 -4.39
CA LEU A 11 1.33 -2.83 -3.13
C LEU A 11 2.22 -1.63 -3.36
N ALA A 12 2.13 -0.66 -2.44
CA ALA A 12 2.90 0.55 -2.51
C ALA A 12 3.48 0.91 -1.15
N MET A 13 4.77 1.21 -1.10
CA MET A 13 5.49 1.59 0.11
C MET A 13 5.55 3.11 0.24
N ASP A 14 5.13 3.65 1.38
CA ASP A 14 5.20 5.08 1.67
C ASP A 14 6.64 5.56 1.80
N LEU A 15 7.01 6.57 1.02
CA LEU A 15 8.36 7.16 1.00
C LEU A 15 8.46 8.49 1.77
N GLY A 16 7.44 8.89 2.51
CA GLY A 16 7.58 10.07 3.37
C GLY A 16 7.24 11.41 2.71
N ARG A 17 6.87 11.44 1.41
CA ARG A 17 6.60 12.70 0.68
C ARG A 17 5.13 12.83 0.30
N ARG A 18 4.58 14.04 0.43
CA ARG A 18 3.14 14.33 0.27
C ARG A 18 2.96 15.66 -0.45
N THR A 19 1.96 15.74 -1.32
CA THR A 19 1.62 16.97 -2.05
C THR A 19 0.16 16.90 -2.51
N TYR A 20 -0.61 17.98 -2.41
CA TYR A 20 -1.99 18.12 -2.95
C TYR A 20 -2.86 16.84 -2.91
N GLY A 21 -3.06 16.24 -1.73
CA GLY A 21 -3.90 15.04 -1.58
C GLY A 21 -3.29 13.74 -2.13
N CYS A 22 -2.06 13.79 -2.63
CA CYS A 22 -1.27 12.67 -3.10
C CYS A 22 -0.15 12.30 -2.12
N ILE A 23 0.26 11.05 -2.17
CA ILE A 23 1.41 10.51 -1.44
C ILE A 23 2.42 9.97 -2.45
N TYR A 24 3.70 10.15 -2.19
CA TYR A 24 4.76 9.55 -3.01
C TYR A 24 5.06 8.16 -2.45
N VAL A 25 4.96 7.16 -3.32
CA VAL A 25 5.11 5.75 -2.94
C VAL A 25 6.05 5.05 -3.92
N HIS A 26 6.71 4.00 -3.44
CA HIS A 26 7.37 3.03 -4.31
C HIS A 26 6.40 1.88 -4.56
N ARG A 27 5.98 1.69 -5.81
CA ARG A 27 5.11 0.58 -6.21
C ARG A 27 5.96 -0.68 -6.43
N LEU A 28 5.59 -1.76 -5.73
CA LEU A 28 6.34 -3.01 -5.78
C LEU A 28 6.10 -3.80 -7.07
N ASP A 29 4.95 -3.62 -7.72
CA ASP A 29 4.58 -4.35 -8.94
C ASP A 29 5.31 -3.85 -10.20
N VAL A 30 5.80 -2.62 -10.17
CA VAL A 30 6.50 -1.96 -11.29
C VAL A 30 7.87 -1.39 -10.88
N GLU A 31 8.29 -1.66 -9.64
CA GLU A 31 9.57 -1.25 -9.04
C GLU A 31 9.93 0.23 -9.25
N MET A 32 8.93 1.12 -9.23
CA MET A 32 9.14 2.55 -9.48
C MET A 32 8.45 3.46 -8.45
N GLY A 33 9.00 4.65 -8.27
CA GLY A 33 8.39 5.71 -7.48
C GLY A 33 7.33 6.48 -8.27
N CYS A 34 6.15 6.69 -7.68
CA CYS A 34 5.10 7.49 -8.30
C CYS A 34 4.25 8.24 -7.26
N TRP A 35 3.59 9.31 -7.71
CA TRP A 35 2.57 9.99 -6.92
C TRP A 35 1.24 9.27 -7.04
N VAL A 36 0.64 8.93 -5.90
CA VAL A 36 -0.65 8.23 -5.84
C VAL A 36 -1.65 9.11 -5.06
N PRO A 37 -2.80 9.45 -5.66
CA PRO A 37 -3.90 10.09 -4.94
C PRO A 37 -4.36 9.23 -3.77
N ARG A 38 -4.64 9.84 -2.62
CA ARG A 38 -5.12 9.11 -1.43
C ARG A 38 -6.39 8.29 -1.69
N ALA A 39 -7.23 8.70 -2.63
CA ALA A 39 -8.44 7.95 -3.02
C ALA A 39 -8.16 6.56 -3.62
N LEU A 40 -6.95 6.34 -4.18
CA LEU A 40 -6.54 5.05 -4.72
C LEU A 40 -6.00 4.09 -3.65
N ILE A 41 -5.78 4.56 -2.42
CA ILE A 41 -5.40 3.72 -1.30
C ILE A 41 -6.64 2.98 -0.83
N ARG A 42 -6.62 1.65 -0.91
CA ARG A 42 -7.70 0.81 -0.36
C ARG A 42 -7.50 0.60 1.13
N LEU A 43 -6.30 0.17 1.52
CA LEU A 43 -5.97 -0.16 2.91
C LEU A 43 -4.55 0.27 3.25
N LYS A 44 -4.37 0.73 4.48
CA LYS A 44 -3.06 0.85 5.12
C LYS A 44 -2.78 -0.44 5.88
N LEU A 45 -1.70 -1.13 5.53
CA LEU A 45 -1.33 -2.39 6.15
C LEU A 45 -0.62 -2.12 7.48
N ASN A 46 -1.04 -2.83 8.53
CA ASN A 46 -0.32 -2.86 9.79
C ASN A 46 0.86 -3.85 9.72
N THR A 47 1.76 -3.83 10.71
CA THR A 47 2.96 -4.69 10.73
C THR A 47 2.62 -6.16 10.60
N ASN A 48 1.58 -6.65 11.28
CA ASN A 48 1.16 -8.05 11.22
C ASN A 48 0.70 -8.45 9.81
N GLN A 49 -0.02 -7.57 9.11
CA GLN A 49 -0.46 -7.81 7.73
C GLN A 49 0.71 -7.79 6.76
N VAL A 50 1.68 -6.89 6.97
CA VAL A 50 2.92 -6.88 6.18
C VAL A 50 3.69 -8.19 6.37
N ASP A 51 3.82 -8.64 7.62
CA ASP A 51 4.51 -9.88 7.94
C ASP A 51 3.82 -11.11 7.34
N ALA A 52 2.49 -11.17 7.42
CA ALA A 52 1.69 -12.24 6.80
C ALA A 52 1.85 -12.24 5.27
N LEU A 53 1.86 -11.06 4.65
CA LEU A 53 2.08 -10.93 3.20
C LEU A 53 3.45 -11.45 2.78
N ALA A 54 4.49 -11.12 3.54
CA ALA A 54 5.86 -11.50 3.25
C ALA A 54 6.12 -13.00 3.45
N ARG A 55 5.43 -13.64 4.40
CA ARG A 55 5.59 -15.07 4.71
C ARG A 55 4.71 -15.97 3.87
N ASP A 56 3.43 -15.62 3.75
CA ASP A 56 2.38 -16.51 3.25
C ASP A 56 1.89 -16.12 1.85
N GLY A 57 2.35 -14.98 1.32
CA GLY A 57 1.91 -14.44 0.03
C GLY A 57 0.44 -13.98 0.02
N GLN A 58 -0.21 -13.92 1.18
CA GLN A 58 -1.64 -13.60 1.32
C GLN A 58 -1.88 -12.70 2.53
N VAL A 59 -2.79 -11.74 2.40
CA VAL A 59 -3.25 -10.89 3.51
C VAL A 59 -4.74 -11.04 3.66
N MET A 60 -5.19 -11.45 4.84
CA MET A 60 -6.60 -11.37 5.20
C MET A 60 -6.99 -9.89 5.31
N ILE A 61 -7.78 -9.46 4.33
CA ILE A 61 -8.42 -8.15 4.34
C ILE A 61 -9.68 -8.30 5.18
N PRO A 62 -9.86 -7.52 6.26
CA PRO A 62 -11.13 -7.52 6.97
C PRO A 62 -12.22 -7.07 5.98
N THR A 63 -13.13 -7.97 5.66
CA THR A 63 -14.36 -7.64 4.95
C THR A 63 -15.20 -6.82 5.91
N VAL A 64 -15.27 -5.50 5.66
CA VAL A 64 -16.31 -4.68 6.29
C VAL A 64 -17.65 -5.20 5.75
N PRO A 65 -18.64 -5.52 6.61
CA PRO A 65 -19.96 -5.93 6.16
C PRO A 65 -20.67 -4.85 5.33
#